data_AF-U6LQ66-F1
#
_entry.id   AF-U6LQ66-F1
#
_cell.length_a   1.000
_cell.length_b   1.000
_cell.length_c   1.000
_cell.angle_alpha   90.00
_cell.angle_beta   90.00
_cell.angle_gamma   90.00
#
_symmetry.space_group_name_H-M   'P 1'
#
loop_
_entity.id
_entity.type
_entity.pdbx_description
1 polymer ?
#
loop_
_entity_poly.entity_id
_entity_poly.type
_entity_poly.pdbx_seq_one_letter_code
_entity_poly.pdbx_strand_id
1 'polypeptide(L)'
;MTDSVDYYSLEGGRKVAAEEADFRKEIRQGFIRKVYGIVALQLLLTTVVASLLLFVPGGIAWAKYSSGPVVALSSGEFFSFYVGIIFGPDMFPRALYALYSALALVLFSFYLVIDTQLIIRRGSVRLEEDDYIVAAVMIYLDVINIFISLLRLFGERSE
;
A
#
# COMPACT_ATOMS: atom_id res chain seq x y z
N MET A 1 -25.15 34.13 -37.40
CA MET A 1 -23.81 33.52 -37.60
C MET A 1 -22.99 33.45 -36.31
N THR A 2 -23.41 34.12 -35.23
CA THR A 2 -22.75 34.09 -33.90
C THR A 2 -23.03 32.82 -33.08
N ASP A 3 -24.19 32.17 -33.25
CA ASP A 3 -24.58 31.02 -32.40
C ASP A 3 -23.73 29.75 -32.57
N SER A 4 -23.15 29.52 -33.75
CA SER A 4 -22.36 28.30 -34.00
C SER A 4 -20.98 28.34 -33.34
N VAL A 5 -20.37 29.52 -33.22
CA VAL A 5 -19.03 29.69 -32.63
C VAL A 5 -19.07 29.50 -31.11
N ASP A 6 -20.13 29.99 -30.47
CA ASP A 6 -20.38 29.73 -29.05
C ASP A 6 -20.68 28.25 -28.81
N TYR A 7 -21.42 27.58 -29.70
CA TYR A 7 -21.73 26.16 -29.54
C TYR A 7 -20.46 25.28 -29.52
N TYR A 8 -19.52 25.50 -30.44
CA TYR A 8 -18.25 24.77 -30.46
C TYR A 8 -17.35 25.08 -29.25
N SER A 9 -17.41 26.31 -28.72
CA SER A 9 -16.62 26.73 -27.56
C SER A 9 -17.18 26.16 -26.25
N LEU A 10 -18.52 26.14 -26.11
CA LEU A 10 -19.22 25.52 -24.99
C LEU A 10 -19.09 23.99 -25.03
N GLU A 11 -19.18 23.38 -26.21
CA GLU A 11 -19.02 21.94 -26.37
C GLU A 11 -17.57 21.49 -26.19
N GLY A 12 -16.61 22.28 -26.67
CA GLY A 12 -15.18 22.08 -26.37
C GLY A 12 -14.88 22.17 -24.88
N GLY A 13 -15.37 23.22 -24.21
CA GLY A 13 -15.22 23.37 -22.76
C GLY A 13 -15.87 22.23 -21.96
N ARG A 14 -17.03 21.76 -22.41
CA ARG A 14 -17.73 20.62 -21.78
C ARG A 14 -16.99 19.29 -21.98
N LYS A 15 -16.33 19.09 -23.12
CA LYS A 15 -15.48 17.90 -23.37
C LYS A 15 -14.25 17.89 -22.48
N VAL A 16 -13.58 19.03 -22.34
CA VAL A 16 -12.41 19.17 -21.46
C VAL A 16 -12.80 18.90 -20.00
N ALA A 17 -13.89 19.51 -19.52
CA ALA A 17 -14.38 19.28 -18.16
C ALA A 17 -14.80 17.83 -17.90
N ALA A 18 -15.37 17.14 -18.89
CA ALA A 18 -15.74 15.72 -18.78
C ALA A 18 -14.50 14.81 -18.71
N GLU A 19 -13.48 15.07 -19.52
CA GLU A 19 -12.21 14.32 -19.52
C GLU A 19 -11.47 14.48 -18.18
N GLU A 20 -11.49 15.69 -17.62
CA GLU A 20 -10.88 16.01 -16.33
C GLU A 20 -11.61 15.36 -15.14
N ALA A 21 -12.94 15.36 -15.18
CA ALA A 21 -13.75 14.69 -14.17
C ALA A 21 -13.55 13.16 -14.18
N ASP A 22 -13.45 12.57 -15.37
CA ASP A 22 -13.20 11.13 -15.52
C ASP A 22 -11.79 10.75 -15.04
N PHE A 23 -10.80 11.64 -15.26
CA PHE A 23 -9.45 11.49 -14.73
C PHE A 23 -9.37 11.51 -13.21
N ARG A 24 -9.93 12.53 -12.55
CA ARG A 24 -9.97 12.62 -11.08
C ARG A 24 -10.60 11.38 -10.46
N LYS A 25 -11.62 10.85 -11.13
CA LYS A 25 -12.28 9.60 -10.74
C LYS A 25 -11.36 8.40 -10.91
N GLU A 26 -10.62 8.30 -12.01
CA GLU A 26 -9.64 7.23 -12.27
C GLU A 26 -8.51 7.21 -11.22
N ILE A 27 -7.93 8.37 -10.89
CA ILE A 27 -6.88 8.50 -9.86
C ILE A 27 -7.40 8.12 -8.48
N ARG A 28 -8.54 8.68 -8.08
CA ARG A 28 -9.17 8.36 -6.79
C ARG A 28 -9.52 6.88 -6.70
N GLN A 29 -10.03 6.28 -7.79
CA GLN A 29 -10.32 4.86 -7.84
C GLN A 29 -9.06 3.98 -7.86
N GLY A 30 -7.96 4.45 -8.44
CA GLY A 30 -6.65 3.79 -8.39
C GLY A 30 -6.10 3.75 -6.97
N PHE A 31 -6.15 4.88 -6.26
CA PHE A 31 -5.78 4.97 -4.84
C PHE A 31 -6.65 4.06 -3.97
N ILE A 32 -7.97 4.14 -4.14
CA ILE A 32 -8.92 3.30 -3.40
C ILE A 32 -8.70 1.82 -3.72
N ARG A 33 -8.52 1.41 -4.99
CA ARG A 33 -8.25 0.00 -5.32
C ARG A 33 -6.95 -0.50 -4.69
N LYS A 34 -5.90 0.30 -4.69
CA LYS A 34 -4.61 -0.06 -4.08
C LYS A 34 -4.76 -0.22 -2.55
N VAL A 35 -5.32 0.77 -1.86
CA VAL A 35 -5.46 0.76 -0.39
C VAL A 35 -6.43 -0.32 0.09
N TYR A 36 -7.64 -0.36 -0.48
CA TYR A 36 -8.65 -1.33 -0.07
C TYR A 36 -8.30 -2.75 -0.54
N GLY A 37 -7.55 -2.90 -1.63
CA GLY A 37 -7.01 -4.19 -2.07
C GLY A 37 -6.03 -4.78 -1.05
N ILE A 38 -5.10 -3.98 -0.53
CA ILE A 38 -4.15 -4.40 0.52
C ILE A 38 -4.90 -4.77 1.80
N VAL A 39 -5.81 -3.89 2.25
CA VAL A 39 -6.57 -4.11 3.50
C VAL A 39 -7.52 -5.32 3.38
N ALA A 40 -8.14 -5.53 2.23
CA ALA A 40 -9.00 -6.69 1.99
C ALA A 40 -8.20 -8.00 1.99
N LEU A 41 -7.02 -8.01 1.37
CA LEU A 41 -6.15 -9.17 1.38
C LEU A 41 -5.69 -9.50 2.81
N GLN A 42 -5.32 -8.47 3.58
CA GLN A 42 -4.95 -8.61 4.99
C GLN A 42 -6.09 -9.20 5.83
N LEU A 43 -7.31 -8.66 5.69
CA LEU A 43 -8.49 -9.18 6.40
C LEU A 43 -8.85 -10.61 6.00
N LEU A 44 -8.71 -10.96 4.73
CA LEU A 44 -8.98 -12.31 4.26
C LEU A 44 -7.96 -13.30 4.85
N LEU A 45 -6.68 -12.94 4.81
CA LEU A 45 -5.60 -13.77 5.33
C LEU A 45 -5.71 -13.96 6.85
N THR A 46 -6.04 -12.90 7.61
CA THR A 46 -6.27 -13.01 9.06
C THR A 46 -7.50 -13.86 9.37
N THR A 47 -8.57 -13.74 8.58
CA THR A 47 -9.79 -14.56 8.74
C THR A 47 -9.48 -16.04 8.50
N VAL A 48 -8.68 -16.37 7.49
CA VAL A 48 -8.27 -17.75 7.21
C VAL A 48 -7.44 -18.32 8.36
N VAL A 49 -6.44 -17.59 8.83
CA VAL A 49 -5.61 -18.02 9.97
C VAL A 49 -6.44 -18.20 11.25
N ALA A 50 -7.31 -17.25 11.57
CA ALA A 50 -8.22 -17.34 12.71
C ALA A 50 -9.18 -18.54 12.59
N SER A 51 -9.71 -18.80 11.40
CA SER A 51 -10.58 -19.95 11.16
C SER A 51 -9.85 -21.28 11.38
N LEU A 52 -8.60 -21.40 10.92
CA LEU A 52 -7.78 -22.60 11.12
C LEU A 52 -7.49 -22.83 12.61
N LEU A 53 -7.21 -21.77 13.38
CA LEU A 53 -6.97 -21.86 14.82
C LEU A 53 -8.23 -22.28 15.60
N LEU A 54 -9.42 -21.89 15.14
CA LEU A 54 -10.69 -22.24 15.79
C LEU A 54 -11.22 -23.63 15.40
N PHE A 55 -10.98 -24.08 14.17
CA PHE A 55 -11.47 -25.39 13.69
C PHE A 55 -10.53 -26.55 14.00
N VAL A 56 -9.29 -26.30 14.40
CA VAL A 56 -8.40 -27.33 14.95
C VAL A 56 -8.75 -27.56 16.42
N PRO A 57 -9.27 -28.75 16.82
CA PRO A 57 -9.72 -29.01 18.20
C PRO A 57 -8.60 -28.82 19.24
N GLY A 58 -7.34 -28.91 18.84
CA GLY A 58 -6.18 -28.64 19.69
C GLY A 58 -6.07 -27.18 20.17
N GLY A 59 -6.44 -26.20 19.35
CA GLY A 59 -6.28 -24.78 19.69
C GLY A 59 -7.25 -24.31 20.78
N ILE A 60 -8.53 -24.68 20.65
CA ILE A 60 -9.56 -24.36 21.64
C ILE A 60 -9.40 -25.21 22.90
N ALA A 61 -9.03 -26.50 22.78
CA ALA A 61 -8.79 -27.36 23.93
C ALA A 61 -7.63 -26.85 24.78
N TRP A 62 -6.54 -26.41 24.14
CA TRP A 62 -5.41 -25.80 24.81
C TRP A 62 -5.80 -24.48 25.50
N ALA A 63 -6.48 -23.57 24.80
CA ALA A 63 -6.92 -22.29 25.37
C ALA A 63 -7.90 -22.45 26.55
N LYS A 64 -8.71 -23.51 26.58
CA LYS A 64 -9.60 -23.83 27.70
C LYS A 64 -8.90 -24.46 28.91
N TYR A 65 -7.81 -25.19 28.69
CA TYR A 65 -7.07 -25.91 29.75
C TYR A 65 -5.92 -25.08 30.35
N SER A 66 -5.46 -24.06 29.62
CA SER A 66 -4.43 -23.13 30.08
C SER A 66 -5.01 -22.02 30.96
N SER A 67 -4.29 -21.64 32.02
CA SER A 67 -4.70 -20.55 32.90
C SER A 67 -4.77 -19.21 32.15
N GLY A 68 -5.73 -18.35 32.49
CA GLY A 68 -5.97 -17.07 31.82
C GLY A 68 -4.71 -16.21 31.55
N PRO A 69 -3.72 -16.15 32.48
CA PRO A 69 -2.45 -15.46 32.23
C PRO A 69 -1.59 -16.08 31.13
N VAL A 70 -1.59 -17.41 30.97
CA VAL A 70 -0.83 -18.13 29.95
C VAL A 70 -1.40 -17.87 28.55
N VAL A 71 -2.74 -17.81 28.44
CA VAL A 71 -3.41 -17.47 27.19
C VAL A 71 -3.13 -16.01 26.79
N ALA A 72 -3.19 -15.08 27.74
CA ALA A 72 -2.86 -13.67 27.49
C ALA A 72 -1.41 -13.47 27.03
N LEU A 73 -0.44 -14.14 27.68
CA LEU A 73 0.97 -14.09 27.29
C LEU A 73 1.20 -14.65 25.87
N SER A 74 0.58 -15.78 25.53
CA SER A 74 0.70 -16.38 24.18
C SER A 74 0.08 -15.52 23.07
N SER A 75 -1.06 -14.86 23.33
CA SER A 75 -1.66 -13.90 22.39
C SER A 75 -0.79 -12.65 22.19
N GLY A 76 -0.04 -12.25 23.22
CA GLY A 76 0.97 -11.21 23.15
C GLY A 76 2.14 -11.57 22.23
N GLU A 77 2.52 -12.84 22.15
CA GLU A 77 3.56 -13.29 21.21
C GLU A 77 3.11 -13.19 19.75
N PHE A 78 1.83 -13.45 19.43
CA PHE A 78 1.31 -13.24 18.07
C PHE A 78 1.24 -11.76 17.68
N PHE A 79 0.91 -10.89 18.62
CA PHE A 79 0.95 -9.43 18.42
C PHE A 79 2.40 -8.93 18.28
N SER A 80 3.32 -9.43 19.11
CA SER A 80 4.75 -9.15 19.03
C SER A 80 5.40 -9.75 17.78
N PHE A 81 4.89 -10.87 17.26
CA PHE A 81 5.30 -11.47 15.98
C PHE A 81 4.85 -10.63 14.80
N TYR A 82 3.61 -10.12 14.84
CA TYR A 82 3.06 -9.22 13.83
C TYR A 82 3.76 -7.85 13.84
N VAL A 83 4.03 -7.30 15.03
CA VAL A 83 4.83 -6.08 15.21
C VAL A 83 6.29 -6.34 14.83
N GLY A 84 6.85 -7.51 15.12
CA GLY A 84 8.19 -7.93 14.71
C GLY A 84 8.34 -8.07 13.19
N ILE A 85 7.33 -8.55 12.48
CA ILE A 85 7.28 -8.54 11.00
C ILE A 85 7.28 -7.11 10.45
N ILE A 86 6.68 -6.15 11.15
CA ILE A 86 6.58 -4.75 10.73
C ILE A 86 7.82 -3.93 11.15
N PHE A 87 8.45 -4.25 12.30
CA PHE A 87 9.47 -3.43 12.97
C PHE A 87 10.82 -4.11 13.29
N GLY A 88 10.99 -5.43 13.18
CA GLY A 88 12.15 -6.15 13.73
C GLY A 88 12.92 -7.05 12.74
N PRO A 89 14.19 -6.74 12.42
CA PRO A 89 15.12 -7.61 11.69
C PRO A 89 15.66 -8.81 12.50
N ASP A 90 15.50 -8.82 13.83
CA ASP A 90 16.29 -9.72 14.70
C ASP A 90 15.75 -11.15 14.82
N MET A 91 14.59 -11.47 14.24
CA MET A 91 13.92 -12.76 14.44
C MET A 91 13.98 -13.74 13.25
N PHE A 92 14.36 -13.26 12.05
CA PHE A 92 14.50 -14.09 10.85
C PHE A 92 15.98 -14.22 10.45
N PRO A 93 16.41 -15.33 9.82
CA PRO A 93 17.79 -15.43 9.35
C PRO A 93 18.05 -14.29 8.37
N ARG A 94 19.17 -13.58 8.58
CA ARG A 94 19.58 -12.39 7.82
C ARG A 94 19.40 -12.54 6.30
N ALA A 95 19.66 -13.73 5.77
CA ALA A 95 19.47 -14.04 4.35
C ALA A 95 18.02 -13.90 3.85
N LEU A 96 17.02 -14.32 4.64
CA LEU A 96 15.61 -14.18 4.26
C LEU A 96 15.14 -12.72 4.37
N TYR A 97 15.64 -11.98 5.38
CA TYR A 97 15.34 -10.56 5.52
C TYR A 97 15.99 -9.73 4.40
N ALA A 98 17.24 -10.01 4.06
CA ALA A 98 17.95 -9.40 2.92
C ALA A 98 17.28 -9.74 1.58
N LEU A 99 16.82 -10.99 1.40
CA LEU A 99 16.08 -11.39 0.20
C LEU A 99 14.72 -10.67 0.11
N TYR A 100 14.00 -10.57 1.22
CA TYR A 100 12.72 -9.85 1.29
C TYR A 100 12.89 -8.35 1.03
N SER A 101 13.88 -7.70 1.64
CA SER A 101 14.16 -6.28 1.44
C SER A 101 14.65 -5.99 0.02
N ALA A 102 15.45 -6.88 -0.58
CA ALA A 102 15.85 -6.79 -1.99
C ALA A 102 14.65 -6.95 -2.94
N LEU A 103 13.76 -7.92 -2.69
CA LEU A 103 12.54 -8.10 -3.48
C LEU A 103 11.58 -6.91 -3.33
N ALA A 104 11.42 -6.39 -2.11
CA ALA A 104 10.61 -5.20 -1.83
C ALA A 104 11.20 -3.97 -2.53
N LEU A 105 12.52 -3.76 -2.48
CA LEU A 105 13.21 -2.67 -3.17
C LEU A 105 12.98 -2.72 -4.69
N VAL A 106 13.09 -3.91 -5.29
CA VAL A 106 12.83 -4.09 -6.74
C VAL A 106 11.38 -3.82 -7.08
N LEU A 107 10.43 -4.34 -6.30
CA LEU A 107 8.99 -4.09 -6.49
C LEU A 107 8.63 -2.62 -6.34
N PHE A 108 9.10 -1.95 -5.28
CA PHE A 108 8.85 -0.52 -5.05
C PHE A 108 9.53 0.36 -6.11
N SER A 109 10.69 -0.04 -6.62
CA SER A 109 11.35 0.65 -7.74
C SER A 109 10.51 0.58 -9.02
N PHE A 110 9.99 -0.60 -9.37
CA PHE A 110 9.07 -0.75 -10.51
C PHE A 110 7.76 0.03 -10.31
N TYR A 111 7.24 0.03 -9.08
CA TYR A 111 6.03 0.75 -8.73
C TYR A 111 6.22 2.27 -8.84
N LEU A 112 7.35 2.80 -8.35
CA LEU A 112 7.72 4.21 -8.51
C LEU A 112 7.82 4.59 -9.99
N VAL A 113 8.41 3.75 -10.84
CA VAL A 113 8.45 4.01 -12.28
C VAL A 113 7.03 4.07 -12.86
N ILE A 114 6.14 3.15 -12.50
CA ILE A 114 4.75 3.16 -12.99
C ILE A 114 4.00 4.40 -12.51
N ASP A 115 4.12 4.75 -11.23
CA ASP A 115 3.41 5.88 -10.64
C ASP A 115 3.97 7.21 -11.17
N THR A 116 5.29 7.33 -11.37
CA THR A 116 5.88 8.51 -12.02
C THR A 116 5.51 8.60 -13.50
N GLN A 117 5.41 7.48 -14.22
CA GLN A 117 4.99 7.46 -15.62
C GLN A 117 3.52 7.84 -15.79
N LEU A 118 2.65 7.44 -14.85
CA LEU A 118 1.26 7.89 -14.78
C LEU A 118 1.14 9.40 -14.56
N ILE A 119 2.04 9.98 -13.77
CA ILE A 119 2.09 11.43 -13.50
C ILE A 119 2.70 12.21 -14.67
N ILE A 120 3.81 11.74 -15.25
CA ILE A 120 4.54 12.44 -16.33
C ILE A 120 3.80 12.37 -17.67
N ARG A 121 3.22 11.22 -18.03
CA ARG A 121 2.58 11.03 -19.35
C ARG A 121 1.31 11.87 -19.55
N ARG A 122 0.75 12.44 -18.48
CA ARG A 122 -0.44 13.30 -18.49
C ARG A 122 -0.17 14.78 -18.14
N GLY A 123 1.08 15.17 -17.85
CA GLY A 123 1.46 16.53 -17.45
C GLY A 123 1.33 17.64 -18.51
N SER A 124 0.78 17.35 -19.69
CA SER A 124 0.44 18.35 -20.73
C SER A 124 -0.93 19.00 -20.53
N VAL A 125 -1.74 18.50 -19.59
CA VAL A 125 -2.98 19.15 -19.12
C VAL A 125 -2.64 19.88 -17.83
N ARG A 126 -2.98 21.17 -17.74
CA ARG A 126 -2.70 22.05 -16.59
C ARG A 126 -3.25 21.39 -15.33
N LEU A 127 -2.38 20.76 -14.55
CA LEU A 127 -2.72 20.24 -13.24
C LEU A 127 -3.17 21.43 -12.38
N GLU A 128 -4.44 21.40 -11.96
CA GLU A 128 -4.93 22.27 -10.91
C GLU A 128 -4.04 22.11 -9.67
N GLU A 129 -3.84 23.18 -8.90
CA GLU A 129 -2.91 23.23 -7.77
C GLU A 129 -3.14 22.08 -6.75
N ASP A 130 -4.36 21.55 -6.68
CA ASP A 130 -4.78 20.46 -5.80
C ASP A 130 -4.32 19.05 -6.26
N ASP A 131 -4.17 18.81 -7.56
CA ASP A 131 -3.74 17.49 -8.09
C ASP A 131 -2.24 17.27 -7.89
N TYR A 132 -1.45 18.35 -7.85
CA TYR A 132 -0.03 18.30 -7.52
C TYR A 132 0.21 17.79 -6.10
N ILE A 133 -0.64 18.16 -5.13
CA ILE A 133 -0.50 17.73 -3.74
C ILE A 133 -0.67 16.21 -3.63
N VAL A 134 -1.68 15.65 -4.31
CA VAL A 134 -1.95 14.20 -4.30
C VAL A 134 -0.83 13.43 -5.00
N ALA A 135 -0.37 13.89 -6.16
CA ALA A 135 0.75 13.31 -6.87
C ALA A 135 2.05 13.36 -6.05
N ALA A 136 2.30 14.49 -5.38
CA ALA A 136 3.47 14.67 -4.51
C ALA A 136 3.43 13.74 -3.29
N VAL A 137 2.27 13.57 -2.64
CA VAL A 137 2.11 12.65 -1.50
C VAL A 137 2.33 11.19 -1.93
N MET A 138 1.83 10.79 -3.11
CA MET A 138 2.08 9.43 -3.64
C MET A 138 3.56 9.17 -3.88
N ILE A 139 4.25 10.08 -4.57
CA ILE A 139 5.70 9.98 -4.82
C ILE A 139 6.47 10.00 -3.49
N TYR A 140 6.07 10.83 -2.53
CA TYR A 140 6.72 10.93 -1.22
C TYR A 140 6.66 9.63 -0.42
N LEU A 141 5.50 8.97 -0.39
CA LEU A 141 5.33 7.69 0.31
C LEU A 141 6.15 6.57 -0.33
N ASP A 142 6.23 6.52 -1.67
CA ASP A 142 7.06 5.53 -2.37
C ASP A 142 8.56 5.75 -2.14
N VAL A 143 9.01 7.01 -2.15
CA VAL A 143 10.40 7.37 -1.84
C VAL A 143 10.78 7.00 -0.40
N ILE A 144 9.90 7.22 0.57
CA ILE A 144 10.14 6.79 1.97
C ILE A 144 10.29 5.26 2.05
N ASN A 145 9.43 4.50 1.37
CA ASN A 145 9.47 3.04 1.43
C ASN A 145 10.73 2.46 0.75
N ILE A 146 11.18 3.05 -0.36
CA ILE A 146 12.44 2.70 -1.00
C ILE A 146 13.62 3.05 -0.08
N PHE A 147 13.62 4.23 0.52
CA PHE A 147 14.66 4.67 1.43
C PHE A 147 14.78 3.76 2.65
N ILE A 148 13.66 3.40 3.28
CA ILE A 148 13.63 2.45 4.40
C ILE A 148 14.10 1.06 3.95
N SER A 149 13.71 0.59 2.77
CA SER A 149 14.17 -0.70 2.22
C SER A 149 15.68 -0.71 1.97
N LEU A 150 16.23 0.40 1.50
CA LEU A 150 17.66 0.61 1.26
C LEU A 150 18.44 0.67 2.59
N LEU A 151 17.92 1.41 3.58
CA LEU A 151 18.49 1.42 4.94
C LEU A 151 18.46 0.04 5.60
N ARG A 152 17.41 -0.75 5.37
CA ARG A 152 17.33 -2.12 5.88
C ARG A 152 18.31 -3.07 5.19
N LEU A 153 18.61 -2.85 3.90
CA LEU A 153 19.56 -3.65 3.13
C LEU A 153 21.02 -3.33 3.46
N PHE A 154 21.35 -2.05 3.69
CA PHE A 154 22.74 -1.60 3.95
C PHE A 154 23.05 -1.32 5.43
N GLY A 155 22.03 -1.15 6.27
CA GLY A 155 22.16 -0.89 7.70
C GLY A 155 22.45 -2.13 8.54
N GLU A 156 22.40 -3.34 7.98
CA GLU A 156 22.83 -4.58 8.67
C GLU A 156 24.35 -4.68 8.86
N ARG A 157 25.13 -3.71 8.39
CA ARG A 157 26.59 -3.72 8.52
C ARG A 157 27.05 -2.81 9.65
N SER A 158 26.88 -3.27 10.89
CA SER A 158 27.69 -2.81 12.02
C SER A 158 27.93 -3.91 13.05
N GLU A 159 28.55 -5.01 12.62
CA GLU A 159 29.73 -5.62 13.26
C GLU A 159 30.65 -6.20 12.18
#